data_AF-A0A9P0CTZ9-F1
#
_entry.id   AF-A0A9P0CTZ9-F1
#
_cell.length_a   1.000
_cell.length_b   1.000
_cell.length_c   1.000
_cell.angle_alpha   90.00
_cell.angle_beta   90.00
_cell.angle_gamma   90.00
#
_symmetry.space_group_name_H-M   'P 1'
#
loop_
_entity.id
_entity.type
_entity.pdbx_description
1 polymer ?
#
loop_
_entity_poly.entity_id
_entity_poly.type
_entity_poly.pdbx_seq_one_letter_code
_entity_poly.pdbx_strand_id
1 'polypeptide(L)'
;MWGAKQKYNIFRYIHYVVVTTRRLDRIKITFPIRGHSYLECNKNMGLINQNTKAETTADWINEIKGARAKLTPFKVFDLDQSFVRQWNNYLTQYYVVKFPFAIQPLREIQVKSMHPRYFSNRSNYNGAIETSIIRTAFINKIERPGPNEFFLLDKQYIEFITISLEKWENLQQLKTFCETDGD
;
A
#
# COMPACT_ATOMS: atom_id res chain seq x y z
N MET A 1 -8.89 -14.16 -2.60
CA MET A 1 -7.47 -14.46 -2.91
C MET A 1 -6.78 -13.19 -3.42
N TRP A 2 -6.49 -12.21 -2.55
CA TRP A 2 -5.73 -11.00 -2.90
C TRP A 2 -4.27 -11.41 -3.19
N GLY A 3 -3.93 -11.42 -4.47
CA GLY A 3 -2.83 -12.20 -5.04
C GLY A 3 -1.44 -11.73 -4.63
N ALA A 4 -0.52 -12.68 -4.51
CA ALA A 4 0.88 -12.52 -4.08
C ALA A 4 1.67 -11.39 -4.79
N LYS A 5 1.26 -10.97 -5.98
CA LYS A 5 1.92 -9.93 -6.79
C LYS A 5 1.90 -8.53 -6.14
N GLN A 6 0.78 -8.11 -5.53
CA GLN A 6 0.67 -6.79 -4.88
C GLN A 6 1.60 -6.66 -3.67
N LYS A 7 1.84 -7.76 -2.96
CA LYS A 7 2.68 -7.80 -1.76
C LYS A 7 4.16 -7.59 -2.08
N TYR A 8 4.63 -8.01 -3.26
CA TYR A 8 6.03 -7.83 -3.66
C TYR A 8 6.41 -6.36 -3.83
N ASN A 9 5.47 -5.52 -4.28
CA ASN A 9 5.76 -4.12 -4.52
C ASN A 9 5.99 -3.33 -3.23
N ILE A 10 5.36 -3.73 -2.12
CA ILE A 10 5.64 -3.15 -0.79
C ILE A 10 7.10 -3.42 -0.39
N PHE A 11 7.60 -4.65 -0.57
CA PHE A 11 8.98 -4.97 -0.21
C PHE A 11 10.01 -4.30 -1.11
N ARG A 12 9.71 -4.21 -2.42
CA ARG A 12 10.52 -3.44 -3.38
C ARG A 12 10.54 -1.95 -3.04
N TYR A 13 9.40 -1.40 -2.64
CA TYR A 13 9.28 0.00 -2.24
C TYR A 13 10.12 0.28 -0.98
N ILE A 14 9.99 -0.55 0.05
CA ILE A 14 10.80 -0.43 1.28
C ILE A 14 12.30 -0.49 0.96
N HIS A 15 12.70 -1.43 0.11
CA HIS A 15 14.09 -1.52 -0.32
C HIS A 15 14.53 -0.27 -1.10
N TYR A 16 13.71 0.21 -2.03
CA TYR A 16 13.97 1.41 -2.82
C TYR A 16 14.18 2.64 -1.92
N VAL A 17 13.36 2.83 -0.88
CA VAL A 17 13.47 3.95 0.05
C VAL A 17 14.76 3.90 0.88
N VAL A 18 15.17 2.71 1.32
CA VAL A 18 16.38 2.55 2.17
C VAL A 18 17.65 2.60 1.33
N VAL A 19 17.66 1.94 0.17
CA VAL A 19 18.89 1.66 -0.60
C VAL A 19 19.07 2.62 -1.76
N THR A 20 18.01 2.89 -2.53
CA THR A 20 18.10 3.69 -3.75
C THR A 20 18.00 5.17 -3.45
N THR A 21 16.99 5.60 -2.68
CA THR A 21 16.84 7.01 -2.30
C THR A 21 17.68 7.39 -1.08
N ARG A 22 18.18 6.39 -0.32
CA ARG A 22 19.01 6.58 0.87
C ARG A 22 18.43 7.57 1.88
N ARG A 23 17.10 7.58 2.02
CA ARG A 23 16.40 8.50 2.92
C ARG A 23 16.28 7.95 4.34
N LEU A 24 16.44 6.64 4.51
CA LEU A 24 16.34 5.94 5.77
C LEU A 24 17.47 4.92 5.89
N ASP A 25 18.03 4.75 7.09
CA ASP A 25 19.06 3.74 7.34
C ASP A 25 18.48 2.33 7.44
N ARG A 26 17.24 2.22 7.92
CA ARG A 26 16.63 0.93 8.21
C ARG A 26 15.12 1.00 8.21
N ILE A 27 14.49 0.04 7.55
CA ILE A 27 13.08 -0.28 7.75
C ILE A 27 12.99 -1.70 8.32
N LYS A 28 12.20 -1.85 9.38
CA LYS A 28 11.89 -3.13 10.02
C LYS A 28 10.38 -3.27 10.15
N ILE A 29 9.84 -4.38 9.68
CA ILE A 29 8.41 -4.72 9.80
C ILE A 29 8.30 -6.05 10.54
N THR A 30 7.46 -6.09 11.57
CA THR A 30 7.20 -7.29 12.38
C THR A 30 5.69 -7.61 12.32
N PHE A 31 5.35 -8.87 12.05
CA PHE A 31 3.99 -9.39 11.86
C PHE A 31 3.56 -10.23 13.08
N PRO A 32 2.83 -9.66 14.07
CA PRO A 32 2.52 -10.28 15.37
C PRO A 32 1.93 -11.70 15.26
N ILE A 33 0.97 -11.93 14.38
CA ILE A 33 0.26 -13.21 14.20
C ILE A 33 0.18 -13.58 12.70
N ARG A 34 -0.02 -14.87 12.36
CA ARG A 34 -0.23 -15.32 10.97
C ARG A 34 -1.44 -14.59 10.38
N GLY A 35 -1.26 -13.96 9.23
CA GLY A 35 -2.34 -13.34 8.46
C GLY A 35 -2.11 -11.86 8.16
N HIS A 36 -2.80 -11.36 7.14
CA HIS A 36 -2.75 -9.92 6.78
C HIS A 36 -3.36 -9.03 7.86
N SER A 37 -4.22 -9.58 8.71
CA SER A 37 -5.15 -8.91 9.60
C SER A 37 -4.52 -8.10 10.75
N TYR A 38 -3.20 -8.18 10.93
CA TYR A 38 -2.49 -7.56 12.05
C TYR A 38 -1.64 -6.34 11.67
N LEU A 39 -1.75 -5.86 10.43
CA LEU A 39 -1.31 -4.50 10.13
C LEU A 39 -2.21 -3.52 10.89
N GLU A 40 -1.64 -2.45 11.43
CA GLU A 40 -2.40 -1.39 12.11
C GLU A 40 -3.60 -0.93 11.27
N CYS A 41 -3.48 -0.90 9.94
CA CYS A 41 -4.60 -0.62 9.05
C CYS A 41 -5.80 -1.56 9.26
N ASN A 42 -5.59 -2.87 9.39
CA ASN A 42 -6.67 -3.83 9.58
C ASN A 42 -7.26 -3.77 10.99
N LYS A 43 -6.43 -3.50 11.99
CA LYS A 43 -6.91 -3.21 13.35
C LYS A 43 -7.77 -1.94 13.37
N ASN A 44 -7.34 -0.89 12.69
CA ASN A 44 -8.09 0.36 12.54
C ASN A 44 -9.40 0.16 11.77
N MET A 45 -9.42 -0.70 10.74
CA MET A 45 -10.66 -1.08 10.06
C MET A 45 -11.64 -1.83 10.97
N GLY A 46 -11.15 -2.56 11.99
CA GLY A 46 -11.98 -3.18 13.00
C GLY A 46 -12.57 -2.20 14.02
N LEU A 47 -12.06 -0.97 14.10
CA LEU A 47 -12.61 0.09 14.95
C LEU A 47 -13.76 0.83 14.27
N ILE A 48 -13.85 0.77 12.95
CA ILE A 48 -14.95 1.36 12.18
C ILE A 48 -16.17 0.46 12.34
N ASN A 49 -17.34 1.06 12.60
CA ASN A 49 -18.58 0.31 12.68
C ASN A 49 -18.96 -0.22 11.29
N GLN A 50 -18.75 -1.53 11.09
CA GLN A 50 -19.02 -2.20 9.81
C GLN A 50 -20.52 -2.42 9.55
N ASN A 51 -21.36 -2.21 10.57
CA ASN A 51 -22.82 -2.32 10.46
C ASN A 51 -23.48 -0.96 10.18
N THR A 52 -22.73 0.13 10.10
CA THR A 52 -23.32 1.43 9.77
C THR A 52 -23.80 1.42 8.32
N LYS A 53 -25.02 1.92 8.10
CA LYS A 53 -25.50 2.26 6.76
C LYS A 53 -24.74 3.49 6.29
N ALA A 54 -23.83 3.32 5.35
CA ALA A 54 -23.07 4.40 4.73
C ALA A 54 -23.22 4.27 3.22
N GLU A 55 -23.98 5.18 2.62
CA GLU A 55 -24.36 5.14 1.20
C GLU A 55 -23.49 6.09 0.37
N THR A 56 -23.08 7.20 0.97
CA THR A 56 -22.21 8.20 0.35
C THR A 56 -20.77 8.12 0.87
N THR A 57 -19.85 8.75 0.13
CA THR A 57 -18.46 8.90 0.61
C THR A 57 -18.40 9.78 1.86
N ALA A 58 -19.30 10.77 1.99
CA ALA A 58 -19.37 11.63 3.16
C ALA A 58 -19.75 10.83 4.43
N ASP A 59 -20.68 9.87 4.30
CA ASP A 59 -21.07 8.99 5.42
C ASP A 59 -19.88 8.18 5.91
N TRP A 60 -19.12 7.58 4.99
CA TRP A 60 -17.90 6.85 5.34
C TRP A 60 -16.86 7.75 6.01
N ILE A 61 -16.67 8.98 5.54
CA ILE A 61 -15.74 9.94 6.16
C ILE A 61 -16.16 10.23 7.61
N ASN A 62 -17.45 10.44 7.86
CA ASN A 62 -17.98 10.71 9.19
C ASN A 62 -17.82 9.49 10.12
N GLU A 63 -18.14 8.29 9.63
CA GLU A 63 -17.95 7.05 10.38
C GLU A 63 -16.48 6.80 10.71
N ILE A 64 -15.56 7.04 9.78
CA ILE A 64 -14.13 6.93 10.03
C ILE A 64 -13.67 7.96 11.07
N LYS A 65 -14.13 9.22 11.01
CA LYS A 65 -13.82 10.22 12.03
C LYS A 65 -14.31 9.80 13.42
N GLY A 66 -15.51 9.20 13.49
CA GLY A 66 -16.14 8.73 14.74
C GLY A 66 -15.56 7.43 15.31
N ALA A 67 -15.03 6.54 14.47
CA ALA A 67 -14.59 5.18 14.80
C ALA A 67 -13.55 5.08 15.95
N ARG A 68 -12.74 6.12 16.16
CA ARG A 68 -11.72 6.15 17.21
C ARG A 68 -11.87 7.33 18.17
N ALA A 69 -13.11 7.61 18.58
CA ALA A 69 -13.40 8.71 19.51
C ALA A 69 -12.65 8.61 20.87
N LYS A 70 -12.26 7.41 21.33
CA LYS A 70 -11.48 7.22 22.58
C LYS A 70 -9.98 6.95 22.34
N LEU A 71 -9.18 7.59 23.20
CA LEU A 71 -7.76 7.99 23.10
C LEU A 71 -7.50 9.15 22.12
N THR A 72 -7.71 8.99 20.81
CA THR A 72 -7.59 10.10 19.83
C THR A 72 -8.32 9.76 18.53
N PRO A 73 -9.17 10.67 17.99
CA PRO A 73 -9.86 10.46 16.73
C PRO A 73 -8.89 10.29 15.57
N PHE A 74 -9.33 9.59 14.52
CA PHE A 74 -8.56 9.51 13.29
C PHE A 74 -8.49 10.89 12.63
N LYS A 75 -7.29 11.30 12.21
CA LYS A 75 -7.14 12.43 11.29
C LYS A 75 -7.47 11.94 9.89
N VAL A 76 -8.60 12.38 9.36
CA VAL A 76 -9.02 12.09 7.98
C VAL A 76 -8.56 13.23 7.09
N PHE A 77 -7.87 12.88 6.01
CA PHE A 77 -7.40 13.83 5.00
C PHE A 77 -8.11 13.52 3.69
N ASP A 78 -8.69 14.55 3.08
CA ASP A 78 -9.24 14.43 1.74
C ASP A 78 -8.09 14.42 0.74
N LEU A 79 -7.94 13.29 0.05
CA LEU A 79 -6.92 13.07 -0.96
C LEU A 79 -7.60 12.97 -2.33
N ASP A 80 -7.07 13.67 -3.31
CA ASP A 80 -7.49 13.52 -4.71
C ASP A 80 -6.73 12.37 -5.40
N GLN A 81 -7.11 12.07 -6.64
CA GLN A 81 -6.42 11.06 -7.45
C GLN A 81 -4.96 11.41 -7.73
N SER A 82 -4.53 12.67 -7.55
CA SER A 82 -3.16 13.10 -7.74
C SER A 82 -2.20 12.54 -6.69
N PHE A 83 -2.68 12.08 -5.54
CA PHE A 83 -1.87 11.40 -4.54
C PHE A 83 -1.52 9.96 -4.92
N VAL A 84 -2.27 9.35 -5.85
CA VAL A 84 -2.07 7.95 -6.23
C VAL A 84 -1.10 7.87 -7.41
N ARG A 85 0.04 7.18 -7.21
CA ARG A 85 1.15 7.10 -8.16
C ARG A 85 1.43 5.68 -8.65
N GLN A 86 1.94 5.53 -9.88
CA GLN A 86 2.23 4.23 -10.51
C GLN A 86 3.53 3.58 -10.02
N TRP A 87 3.56 3.16 -8.75
CA TRP A 87 4.73 2.48 -8.17
C TRP A 87 5.06 1.14 -8.85
N ASN A 88 4.06 0.44 -9.39
CA ASN A 88 4.28 -0.87 -10.00
C ASN A 88 5.21 -0.78 -11.23
N ASN A 89 4.91 0.14 -12.15
CA ASN A 89 5.68 0.35 -13.38
C ASN A 89 7.03 1.00 -13.11
N TYR A 90 7.09 1.87 -12.10
CA TYR A 90 8.33 2.49 -11.69
C TYR A 90 9.30 1.45 -11.10
N LEU A 91 8.84 0.61 -10.17
CA LEU A 91 9.70 -0.35 -9.47
C LEU A 91 10.13 -1.53 -10.34
N THR A 92 9.41 -1.88 -11.42
CA THR A 92 9.84 -2.95 -12.34
C THR A 92 11.15 -2.63 -13.06
N GLN A 93 11.50 -1.34 -13.18
CA GLN A 93 12.79 -0.89 -13.72
C GLN A 93 13.97 -1.22 -12.78
N TYR A 94 13.71 -1.40 -11.49
CA TYR A 94 14.75 -1.63 -10.48
C TYR A 94 14.87 -3.09 -10.08
N TYR A 95 13.80 -3.87 -10.21
CA TYR A 95 13.69 -5.20 -9.60
C TYR A 95 13.16 -6.25 -10.57
N VAL A 96 13.72 -7.46 -10.50
CA VAL A 96 13.19 -8.60 -11.24
C VAL A 96 11.78 -8.99 -10.77
N VAL A 97 10.94 -9.50 -11.68
CA VAL A 97 9.52 -9.81 -11.44
C VAL A 97 9.30 -10.83 -10.31
N LYS A 98 10.15 -11.86 -10.20
CA LYS A 98 10.05 -12.90 -9.17
C LYS A 98 10.81 -12.48 -7.91
N PHE A 99 10.14 -12.45 -6.78
CA PHE A 99 10.77 -12.13 -5.50
C PHE A 99 11.50 -13.36 -4.93
N PRO A 100 12.64 -13.19 -4.23
CA PRO A 100 13.55 -14.29 -3.93
C PRO A 100 13.07 -15.25 -2.84
N PHE A 101 11.96 -14.96 -2.16
CA PHE A 101 11.40 -15.82 -1.11
C PHE A 101 9.88 -15.74 -1.06
N ALA A 102 9.27 -16.74 -0.41
CA ALA A 102 7.84 -16.76 -0.15
C ALA A 102 7.47 -15.73 0.92
N ILE A 103 6.45 -14.91 0.65
CA ILE A 103 6.01 -13.85 1.57
C ILE A 103 5.33 -14.41 2.82
N GLN A 104 4.75 -15.61 2.71
CA GLN A 104 4.10 -16.28 3.82
C GLN A 104 4.82 -17.60 4.07
N PRO A 105 5.18 -17.92 5.33
CA PRO A 105 4.78 -17.28 6.58
C PRO A 105 5.87 -16.34 7.18
N LEU A 106 6.10 -15.15 6.61
CA LEU A 106 7.06 -14.21 7.20
C LEU A 106 6.54 -13.58 8.48
N ARG A 107 7.44 -13.45 9.47
CA ARG A 107 7.19 -12.82 10.77
C ARG A 107 7.92 -11.52 10.92
N GLU A 108 9.08 -11.39 10.32
CA GLU A 108 9.80 -10.13 10.33
C GLU A 108 10.61 -9.98 9.06
N ILE A 109 10.72 -8.73 8.67
CA ILE A 109 11.40 -8.27 7.47
C ILE A 109 12.22 -7.05 7.84
N GLN A 110 13.45 -6.99 7.34
CA GLN A 110 14.38 -5.91 7.58
C GLN A 110 15.22 -5.60 6.35
N VAL A 111 15.31 -4.31 6.03
CA VAL A 111 16.24 -3.76 5.05
C VAL A 111 17.13 -2.74 5.76
N LYS A 112 18.44 -2.79 5.47
CA LYS A 112 19.45 -1.88 6.01
C LYS A 112 20.23 -1.23 4.87
N SER A 113 20.57 0.06 5.00
CA SER A 113 21.37 0.81 4.04
C SER A 113 22.78 0.20 3.86
N MET A 114 23.37 -0.30 4.95
CA MET A 114 24.71 -0.93 4.97
C MET A 114 24.83 -2.18 4.08
N HIS A 115 23.71 -2.87 3.81
CA HIS A 115 23.70 -4.09 3.01
C HIS A 115 22.71 -3.98 1.85
N PRO A 116 23.06 -3.22 0.79
CA PRO A 116 22.13 -2.81 -0.25
C PRO A 116 21.61 -3.94 -1.16
N ARG A 117 22.11 -5.16 -1.01
CA ARG A 117 21.65 -6.34 -1.76
C ARG A 117 20.90 -7.35 -0.89
N TYR A 118 20.86 -7.11 0.41
CA TYR A 118 20.34 -8.08 1.37
C TYR A 118 18.98 -7.66 1.90
N PHE A 119 18.11 -8.66 1.94
CA PHE A 119 16.82 -8.58 2.58
C PHE A 119 16.79 -9.62 3.68
N SER A 120 16.85 -9.15 4.92
CA SER A 120 16.83 -10.01 6.09
C SER A 120 15.38 -10.31 6.45
N ASN A 121 15.05 -11.59 6.67
CA ASN A 121 13.72 -12.00 7.03
C ASN A 121 13.76 -13.19 7.99
N ARG A 122 12.66 -13.43 8.72
CA ARG A 122 12.50 -14.63 9.54
C ARG A 122 11.05 -15.08 9.53
N SER A 123 10.85 -16.39 9.54
CA SER A 123 9.54 -17.06 9.55
C SER A 123 9.04 -17.36 10.98
N ASN A 124 9.91 -17.26 11.98
CA ASN A 124 9.58 -17.46 13.40
C ASN A 124 10.11 -16.30 14.27
N TYR A 125 9.41 -15.96 15.35
CA TYR A 125 9.79 -14.93 16.32
C TYR A 125 11.14 -15.19 16.97
N ASN A 126 11.43 -16.46 17.24
CA ASN A 126 12.69 -16.90 17.85
C ASN A 126 13.58 -17.63 16.84
N GLY A 127 13.24 -17.57 15.55
CA GLY A 127 14.00 -18.21 14.48
C GLY A 127 15.22 -17.39 14.06
N ALA A 128 16.16 -18.06 13.41
CA ALA A 128 17.31 -17.40 12.78
C ALA A 128 16.84 -16.39 11.72
N ILE A 129 17.61 -15.32 11.56
CA ILE A 129 17.41 -14.37 10.48
C ILE A 129 18.01 -14.98 9.21
N GLU A 130 17.15 -15.25 8.24
CA GLU A 130 17.53 -15.64 6.90
C GLU A 130 17.84 -14.39 6.08
N THR A 131 18.82 -14.48 5.19
CA THR A 131 19.16 -13.40 4.28
C THR A 131 18.87 -13.83 2.85
N SER A 132 18.06 -13.05 2.16
CA SER A 132 17.77 -13.24 0.75
C SER A 132 18.39 -12.13 -0.07
N ILE A 133 18.88 -12.49 -1.26
CA ILE A 133 19.51 -11.53 -2.17
C ILE A 133 18.44 -10.95 -3.09
N ILE A 134 18.28 -9.62 -3.06
CA ILE A 134 17.45 -8.93 -4.04
C ILE A 134 18.24 -8.80 -5.34
N ARG A 135 17.66 -9.34 -6.42
CA ARG A 135 18.19 -9.16 -7.77
C ARG A 135 17.63 -7.88 -8.36
N THR A 136 18.53 -6.98 -8.73
CA THR A 136 18.18 -5.81 -9.52
C THR A 136 17.88 -6.23 -10.96
N ALA A 137 17.01 -5.49 -11.64
CA ALA A 137 16.88 -5.64 -13.08
C ALA A 137 18.20 -5.23 -13.76
N PHE A 138 18.58 -5.92 -14.83
CA PHE A 138 19.72 -5.54 -15.68
C PHE A 138 19.36 -4.29 -16.48
N ILE A 139 19.38 -3.11 -15.85
CA ILE A 139 19.24 -1.84 -16.56
C ILE A 139 20.48 -1.00 -16.26
N ASN A 140 21.23 -0.70 -17.33
CA ASN A 140 22.58 -0.13 -17.26
C ASN A 140 22.64 1.37 -16.97
N LYS A 141 21.50 2.08 -16.96
CA LYS A 141 21.40 3.49 -16.58
C LYS A 141 20.07 3.72 -15.86
N ILE A 142 20.12 3.78 -14.54
CA ILE A 142 19.00 4.28 -13.76
C ILE A 142 19.40 5.66 -13.27
N GLU A 143 18.65 6.68 -13.70
CA GLU A 143 18.79 8.02 -13.14
C GLU A 143 18.51 7.96 -11.64
N ARG A 144 19.39 8.62 -10.86
CA ARG A 144 19.22 8.73 -9.42
C ARG A 144 18.89 10.18 -9.12
N PRO A 145 17.91 10.44 -8.25
CA PRO A 145 17.65 11.83 -7.87
C PRO A 145 18.88 12.36 -7.14
N GLY A 146 19.21 13.63 -7.33
CA GLY A 146 20.26 14.31 -6.60
C GLY A 146 19.98 14.34 -5.08
N PRO A 147 20.96 14.80 -4.28
CA PRO A 147 20.73 15.02 -2.85
C PRO A 147 19.54 15.97 -2.66
N ASN A 148 18.58 15.57 -1.84
CA ASN A 148 17.29 16.25 -1.60
C ASN A 148 16.28 16.25 -2.75
N GLU A 149 16.56 15.64 -3.89
CA GLU A 149 15.59 15.51 -4.97
C GLU A 149 14.76 14.21 -4.86
N PHE A 150 13.64 14.17 -5.57
CA PHE A 150 12.84 12.97 -5.74
C PHE A 150 12.23 12.95 -7.13
N PHE A 151 12.13 11.76 -7.72
CA PHE A 151 11.31 11.58 -8.90
C PHE A 151 9.85 11.59 -8.50
N LEU A 152 9.08 12.52 -9.05
CA LEU A 152 7.64 12.46 -8.95
C LEU A 152 7.13 11.45 -9.98
N LEU A 153 6.56 10.36 -9.50
CA LEU A 153 6.02 9.30 -10.36
C LEU A 153 4.78 9.78 -11.12
N ASP A 154 4.52 9.12 -12.24
CA ASP A 154 3.28 9.30 -13.00
C ASP A 154 2.05 9.01 -12.14
N LYS A 155 0.97 9.73 -12.42
CA LYS A 155 -0.33 9.50 -11.77
C LYS A 155 -0.85 8.12 -12.13
N GLN A 156 -1.41 7.42 -11.15
CA GLN A 156 -2.07 6.13 -11.39
C GLN A 156 -3.30 6.26 -12.26
N TYR A 157 -4.01 7.37 -12.09
CA TYR A 157 -5.22 7.71 -12.81
C TYR A 157 -4.99 9.10 -13.41
N ILE A 158 -4.95 9.17 -14.74
CA ILE A 158 -4.84 10.43 -15.50
C ILE A 158 -6.24 10.99 -15.77
N GLU A 159 -7.15 10.08 -16.09
CA GLU A 159 -8.56 10.33 -16.33
C GLU A 159 -9.41 9.58 -15.32
N PHE A 160 -10.71 9.88 -15.30
CA PHE A 160 -11.66 9.13 -14.50
C PHE A 160 -11.63 7.64 -14.87
N ILE A 161 -11.79 6.80 -13.86
CA ILE A 161 -11.87 5.36 -14.06
C ILE A 161 -13.09 5.09 -14.93
N THR A 162 -12.85 4.59 -16.15
CA THR A 162 -13.92 4.24 -17.07
C THR A 162 -14.76 3.12 -16.45
N ILE A 163 -16.07 3.28 -16.53
CA ILE A 163 -17.03 2.24 -16.14
C ILE A 163 -17.65 1.65 -17.40
N SER A 164 -18.05 0.38 -17.35
CA SER A 164 -18.78 -0.23 -18.46
C SER A 164 -20.10 0.50 -18.68
N LEU A 165 -20.61 0.45 -19.91
CA LEU A 165 -21.91 1.04 -20.25
C LEU A 165 -23.01 0.47 -19.35
N GLU A 166 -23.05 -0.84 -19.16
CA GLU A 166 -23.99 -1.52 -18.26
C GLU A 166 -23.93 -0.98 -16.83
N LYS A 167 -22.71 -0.71 -16.31
CA LYS A 167 -22.54 -0.13 -14.98
C LYS A 167 -23.02 1.31 -14.94
N TRP A 168 -22.77 2.08 -16.00
CA TRP A 168 -23.26 3.46 -16.11
C TRP A 168 -24.78 3.50 -16.17
N GLU A 169 -25.43 2.66 -16.97
CA GLU A 169 -26.89 2.54 -17.08
C GLU A 169 -27.52 2.16 -15.74
N ASN A 170 -26.95 1.16 -15.06
CA ASN A 170 -27.38 0.80 -13.70
C ASN A 170 -27.26 1.98 -12.73
N LEU A 171 -26.19 2.77 -12.81
CA LEU A 171 -26.03 3.96 -11.97
C LEU A 171 -27.06 5.05 -12.30
N GLN A 172 -27.42 5.24 -13.57
CA GLN A 172 -28.49 6.18 -13.96
C GLN A 172 -29.85 5.72 -13.44
N GLN A 173 -30.15 4.43 -13.49
CA GLN A 173 -31.37 3.87 -12.90
C GLN A 173 -31.37 4.03 -11.38
N LEU A 174 -30.26 3.74 -10.70
CA LEU A 174 -30.16 3.90 -9.25
C LEU A 174 -30.32 5.36 -8.82
N LYS A 175 -29.82 6.30 -9.63
CA LYS A 175 -29.93 7.74 -9.37
C LYS A 175 -31.38 8.19 -9.20
N THR A 176 -32.34 7.63 -9.95
CA THR A 176 -33.75 8.03 -9.84
C THR A 176 -34.37 7.69 -8.48
N PHE A 177 -33.81 6.73 -7.75
CA PHE A 177 -34.25 6.36 -6.40
C PHE A 177 -33.60 7.22 -5.31
N CYS A 178 -32.52 7.94 -5.64
CA CYS A 178 -31.83 8.83 -4.71
C CYS A 178 -32.41 10.25 -4.70
N GLU A 179 -33.16 10.64 -5.74
CA GLU A 179 -33.77 11.97 -5.86
C GLU A 179 -35.17 12.08 -5.21
N THR A 180 -35.68 11.00 -4.59
CA THR A 180 -37.08 10.91 -4.11
C THR A 180 -37.30 11.06 -2.61
N ASP A 181 -36.31 11.47 -1.80
CA ASP A 181 -36.53 11.81 -0.39
C ASP A 181 -36.12 13.26 -0.09
N GLY A 182 -37.04 14.19 -0.41
CA GLY A 182 -37.38 15.35 0.44
C GLY A 182 -36.73 16.71 0.19
N ASP A 183 -37.60 17.70 -0.07
CA ASP A 183 -37.79 18.97 0.69
C ASP A 183 -36.59 19.88 1.03
#